data_AF-A0A1I3BXV6-F1
#
_entry.id   AF-A0A1I3BXV6-F1
#
_cell.length_a   1.000
_cell.length_b   1.000
_cell.length_c   1.000
_cell.angle_alpha   90.00
_cell.angle_beta   90.00
_cell.angle_gamma   90.00
#
_symmetry.space_group_name_H-M   'P 1'
#
loop_
_entity.id
_entity.type
_entity.pdbx_description
1 polymer ?
#
loop_
_entity_poly.entity_id
_entity_poly.type
_entity_poly.pdbx_seq_one_letter_code
_entity_poly.pdbx_strand_id
1 'polypeptide(L)' 'MEMRRTRSFAVAVFALTGLLVAPQAGRAQSCKVCADQRAACMKNYAGPACKTEYQMCRKACKK' A
#
# COMPACT_ATOMS: atom_id res chain seq x y z
N MET A 1 -25.23 -1.43 -25.59
CA MET A 1 -24.06 -2.17 -25.06
C MET A 1 -22.91 -1.17 -24.80
N GLU A 2 -22.93 -0.42 -23.69
CA GLU A 2 -21.86 0.57 -23.41
C GLU A 2 -21.26 0.51 -21.99
N MET A 3 -21.69 -0.47 -21.17
CA MET A 3 -21.26 -0.55 -19.76
C MET A 3 -20.09 -1.52 -19.50
N ARG A 4 -19.66 -2.30 -20.51
CA ARG A 4 -18.49 -3.20 -20.40
C ARG A 4 -17.16 -2.48 -20.66
N ARG A 5 -17.15 -1.47 -21.54
CA ARG A 5 -15.93 -0.76 -21.94
C ARG A 5 -15.39 0.11 -20.79
N THR A 6 -16.25 0.85 -20.09
CA THR A 6 -15.86 1.70 -18.94
C THR A 6 -15.30 0.89 -17.76
N ARG A 7 -15.82 -0.31 -17.49
CA ARG A 7 -15.29 -1.18 -16.43
C ARG A 7 -13.89 -1.70 -16.75
N SER A 8 -13.63 -2.07 -18.01
CA SER A 8 -12.29 -2.50 -18.45
C SER A 8 -11.27 -1.36 -18.40
N PHE A 9 -11.67 -0.15 -18.78
CA PHE A 9 -10.82 1.04 -18.66
C PHE A 9 -10.54 1.40 -17.20
N ALA A 10 -11.55 1.36 -16.32
CA ALA A 10 -11.35 1.60 -14.89
C ALA A 10 -10.37 0.59 -14.28
N VAL A 11 -10.55 -0.71 -14.56
CA VAL A 11 -9.64 -1.77 -14.06
C VAL A 11 -8.22 -1.60 -14.60
N ALA A 12 -8.05 -1.24 -15.89
CA ALA A 12 -6.74 -0.98 -16.47
C ALA A 12 -6.05 0.24 -15.82
N VAL A 13 -6.80 1.31 -15.56
CA VAL A 13 -6.28 2.51 -14.88
C VAL A 13 -5.88 2.20 -13.44
N PHE A 14 -6.68 1.43 -12.70
CA PHE A 14 -6.35 0.98 -11.33
C PHE A 14 -5.13 0.03 -11.31
N ALA A 15 -4.99 -0.86 -12.29
CA ALA A 15 -3.82 -1.74 -12.41
C ALA A 15 -2.53 -0.95 -12.75
N LEU A 16 -2.63 0.05 -13.61
CA LEU A 16 -1.52 0.95 -13.95
C LEU A 16 -1.13 1.87 -12.78
N THR A 17 -2.09 2.33 -11.98
CA THR A 17 -1.80 3.08 -10.74
C THR A 17 -1.17 2.17 -9.68
N GLY A 18 -1.62 0.93 -9.54
CA GLY A 18 -1.01 -0.04 -8.61
C GLY A 18 0.45 -0.38 -8.96
N LEU A 19 0.80 -0.34 -10.25
CA LEU A 19 2.17 -0.56 -10.72
C LEU A 19 3.09 0.67 -10.56
N LEU A 20 2.52 1.88 -10.63
CA LEU A 20 3.24 3.15 -10.37
C LEU A 20 3.25 3.53 -8.87
N VAL A 21 2.39 2.89 -8.07
CA VAL A 21 2.42 2.89 -6.59
C VAL A 21 3.16 1.64 -6.07
N ALA A 22 4.24 1.24 -6.75
CA ALA A 22 5.39 0.81 -5.96
C ALA A 22 5.95 2.10 -5.34
N PRO A 23 5.73 2.40 -4.04
CA PRO A 23 6.39 3.53 -3.45
C PRO A 23 7.88 3.22 -3.54
N GLN A 24 8.56 3.90 -4.46
CA GLN A 24 9.98 4.14 -4.40
C GLN A 24 10.19 5.08 -3.20
N ALA A 25 9.87 4.61 -2.00
CA ALA A 25 10.09 5.35 -0.77
C ALA A 25 11.59 5.45 -0.61
N GLY A 26 12.11 6.67 -0.81
CA GLY A 26 13.49 7.04 -0.61
C GLY A 26 14.06 6.37 0.64
N ARG A 27 15.07 5.53 0.42
CA ARG A 27 15.62 4.52 1.34
C ARG A 27 16.09 5.05 2.71
N ALA A 28 16.12 6.35 2.95
CA ALA A 28 16.61 6.94 4.21
C ALA A 28 15.54 7.67 5.09
N GLN A 29 14.37 8.05 4.57
CA GLN A 29 13.19 8.46 5.40
C GLN A 29 12.30 7.24 5.79
N SER A 30 12.83 6.05 5.51
CA SER A 30 12.11 4.86 5.05
C SER A 30 11.37 4.07 6.12
N CYS A 31 11.74 4.17 7.41
CA CYS A 31 11.10 3.39 8.45
C CYS A 31 10.04 4.15 9.26
N LYS A 32 10.03 5.50 9.23
CA LYS A 32 9.01 6.29 9.94
C LYS A 32 7.62 6.07 9.34
N VAL A 33 7.55 5.87 8.01
CA VAL A 33 6.32 5.51 7.29
C VAL A 33 5.69 4.22 7.81
N CYS A 34 6.48 3.26 8.33
CA CYS A 34 5.93 2.03 8.90
C CYS A 34 5.14 2.31 10.19
N ALA A 35 5.60 3.26 11.01
CA ALA A 35 4.88 3.65 12.22
C ALA A 35 3.57 4.38 11.89
N ASP A 36 3.62 5.26 10.88
CA ASP A 36 2.44 5.98 10.40
C ASP A 36 1.40 5.02 9.79
N GLN A 37 1.83 4.11 8.92
CA GLN A 37 1.00 3.04 8.36
C GLN A 37 0.40 2.13 9.43
N ARG A 38 1.16 1.80 10.48
CA ARG A 38 0.62 1.02 11.60
C ARG A 38 -0.45 1.79 12.34
N ALA A 39 -0.26 3.08 12.60
CA ALA A 39 -1.25 3.93 13.26
C ALA A 39 -2.53 4.06 12.41
N ALA A 40 -2.39 4.23 11.09
CA ALA A 40 -3.52 4.26 10.15
C ALA A 40 -4.25 2.91 10.07
N CYS A 41 -3.51 1.80 10.04
CA CYS A 41 -4.07 0.45 10.01
C CYS A 41 -4.91 0.16 11.26
N MET A 42 -4.39 0.50 12.44
CA MET A 42 -5.08 0.25 13.72
C MET A 42 -6.41 1.02 13.87
N LYS A 43 -6.66 2.04 13.03
CA LYS A 43 -7.95 2.74 13.00
C LYS A 43 -9.07 1.93 12.34
N ASN A 44 -8.74 0.97 11.47
CA ASN A 44 -9.73 0.29 10.61
C ASN A 44 -9.65 -1.24 10.65
N TYR A 45 -8.54 -1.82 11.12
CA TYR A 45 -8.27 -3.25 11.06
C TYR A 45 -7.87 -3.83 12.42
N ALA A 46 -8.04 -5.14 12.57
CA ALA A 46 -7.66 -5.85 13.78
C ALA A 46 -6.14 -5.79 14.03
N GLY A 47 -5.76 -5.64 15.30
CA GLY A 47 -4.36 -5.49 15.71
C GLY A 47 -3.37 -6.54 15.17
N PRO A 48 -3.73 -7.83 15.06
CA PRO A 48 -2.86 -8.84 14.46
C PRO A 48 -2.50 -8.57 13.00
N ALA A 49 -3.45 -8.10 12.18
CA ALA A 49 -3.20 -7.77 10.77
C ALA A 49 -2.21 -6.59 10.65
N CYS A 50 -2.42 -5.54 11.44
CA CYS A 50 -1.53 -4.37 11.48
C CYS A 50 -0.13 -4.69 12.03
N LYS A 51 -0.01 -5.69 12.91
CA LYS A 51 1.29 -6.16 13.42
C LYS A 51 2.10 -6.82 12.31
N THR A 52 1.47 -7.70 11.53
CA THR A 52 2.13 -8.39 10.40
C THR A 52 2.62 -7.38 9.36
N GLU A 53 1.76 -6.45 8.93
CA GLU A 53 2.11 -5.38 7.99
C GLU A 53 3.28 -4.51 8.49
N TYR A 54 3.24 -4.11 9.76
CA TYR A 54 4.31 -3.33 10.37
C TYR A 54 5.65 -4.07 10.37
N GLN A 55 5.66 -5.38 10.65
CA GLN A 55 6.88 -6.17 10.62
C GLN A 55 7.44 -6.32 9.20
N MET A 56 6.59 -6.52 8.20
CA MET A 56 7.02 -6.57 6.80
C MET A 56 7.61 -5.24 6.35
N CYS A 57 6.91 -4.13 6.63
CA CYS A 57 7.39 -2.78 6.34
C CYS A 57 8.76 -2.53 6.99
N ARG A 58 8.92 -2.88 8.28
CA ARG A 58 10.20 -2.71 8.99
C ARG A 58 11.34 -3.56 8.43
N LYS A 59 11.06 -4.75 7.91
CA LYS A 59 12.08 -5.59 7.26
C LYS A 59 12.49 -5.01 5.92
N ALA A 60 11.55 -4.44 5.16
CA ALA A 60 11.82 -3.81 3.88
C ALA A 60 12.59 -2.48 4.01
N CYS A 61 12.28 -1.67 5.03
CA CYS A 61 12.92 -0.36 5.22
C CYS A 61 14.32 -0.41 5.85
N LYS A 62 14.71 -1.55 6.45
CA LYS A 62 16.02 -1.78 7.07
C LYS A 62 17.07 -2.36 6.10
N LYS A 63 16.77 -2.43 4.80
CA LYS A 63 17.66 -2.93 3.74
C LYS A 63 18.48 -1.80 3.11
#